data_AF-A0A2T0BP19-F1
#
_entry.id   AF-A0A2T0BP19-F1
#
_cell.length_a   1.000
_cell.length_b   1.000
_cell.length_c   1.000
_cell.angle_alpha   90.00
_cell.angle_beta   90.00
_cell.angle_gamma   90.00
#
_symmetry.space_group_name_H-M   'P 1'
#
loop_
_entity.id
_entity.type
_entity.pdbx_description
1 polymer ?
#
loop_
_entity_poly.entity_id
_entity_poly.type
_entity_poly.pdbx_seq_one_letter_code
_entity_poly.pdbx_strand_id
1 'polypeptide(L)'
;MKRIFSMILCSTIAFSGLTLTACERQDNMSINNKQKEKDIVLSKGKTNSLDLDVYFNSSSNSNTVEITKESRVIKQDELLAETIVNELIKGPSVNSKLAPVLPRNSKVISISIKDNIAYLNLSKEADIKMTYAGEEACLKSIIFSLEQLPTIKKVKISIDNKDSSIWGNNFDLSKPLGKNDIEKSGRH
;
A
#
# COMPACT_ATOMS: atom_id res chain seq x y z
N MET A 1 -2.43 92.73 0.94
CA MET A 1 -1.24 93.40 1.51
C MET A 1 -0.17 92.35 1.82
N LYS A 2 1.08 92.66 1.50
CA LYS A 2 2.36 92.01 1.88
C LYS A 2 2.72 90.65 1.27
N ARG A 3 3.64 90.74 0.30
CA ARG A 3 4.70 89.79 -0.06
C ARG A 3 5.72 89.67 1.10
N ILE A 4 6.51 88.59 1.16
CA ILE A 4 8.01 88.57 1.11
C ILE A 4 8.59 87.22 1.62
N PHE A 5 9.43 86.58 0.77
CA PHE A 5 10.69 85.81 0.96
C PHE A 5 10.87 84.84 2.16
N SER A 6 11.61 83.71 2.06
CA SER A 6 12.97 83.61 1.51
C SER A 6 13.45 82.16 1.27
N MET A 7 14.16 81.98 0.14
CA MET A 7 15.34 81.16 -0.19
C MET A 7 15.67 79.84 0.54
N ILE A 8 16.05 78.84 -0.28
CA ILE A 8 17.30 78.02 -0.30
C ILE A 8 16.91 76.65 -0.91
N LEU A 9 17.57 76.01 -1.87
CA LEU A 9 18.63 76.28 -2.85
C LEU A 9 18.69 74.98 -3.70
N CYS A 10 19.07 75.10 -4.98
CA CYS A 10 19.46 74.06 -5.95
C CYS A 10 19.89 72.69 -5.36
N SER A 11 19.57 71.55 -5.97
CA SER A 11 20.09 71.22 -7.30
C SER A 11 19.32 70.11 -8.02
N THR A 12 18.98 70.43 -9.25
CA THR A 12 18.55 69.57 -10.35
C THR A 12 19.58 68.50 -10.71
N ILE A 13 19.14 67.25 -10.88
CA ILE A 13 19.69 66.39 -11.93
C ILE A 13 18.52 65.92 -12.78
N ALA A 14 18.39 66.56 -13.94
CA ALA A 14 17.63 66.05 -15.05
C ALA A 14 18.46 64.95 -15.73
N PHE A 15 17.93 63.74 -15.80
CA PHE A 15 18.28 62.81 -16.87
C PHE A 15 17.00 62.52 -17.64
N SER A 16 16.87 63.25 -18.75
CA SER A 16 15.77 63.18 -19.71
C SER A 16 16.10 62.20 -20.83
N GLY A 17 15.09 61.41 -21.22
CA GLY A 17 14.97 60.77 -22.53
C GLY A 17 15.23 59.26 -22.50
N LEU A 18 14.44 58.40 -23.13
CA LEU A 18 13.35 58.60 -24.09
C LEU A 18 12.46 57.34 -24.06
N THR A 19 11.21 57.56 -24.42
CA THR A 19 10.09 56.65 -24.71
C THR A 19 10.48 55.39 -25.49
N LEU A 20 9.77 54.26 -25.38
CA LEU A 20 8.52 53.99 -26.10
C LEU A 20 7.72 52.86 -25.43
N THR A 21 6.43 53.11 -25.30
CA THR A 21 5.38 52.15 -24.94
C THR A 21 5.22 51.13 -26.07
N ALA A 22 5.40 49.84 -25.76
CA ALA A 22 4.89 48.75 -26.58
C ALA A 22 3.96 47.90 -25.69
N CYS A 23 2.68 48.26 -25.71
CA CYS A 23 1.62 47.33 -25.33
C CYS A 23 1.33 46.47 -26.55
N GLU A 24 1.57 45.17 -26.45
CA GLU A 24 0.98 44.19 -27.36
C GLU A 24 0.30 43.12 -26.51
N ARG A 25 -1.04 43.13 -26.52
CA ARG A 25 -1.84 42.00 -26.06
C ARG A 25 -1.87 40.99 -27.19
N GLN A 26 -1.49 39.76 -26.89
CA GLN A 26 -1.95 38.61 -27.64
C GLN A 26 -2.37 37.54 -26.65
N ASP A 27 -3.69 37.35 -26.52
CA ASP A 27 -4.26 36.12 -25.98
C ASP A 27 -3.84 34.98 -26.88
N ASN A 28 -3.36 33.87 -26.31
CA ASN A 28 -3.57 32.52 -26.81
C ASN A 28 -3.13 31.50 -25.76
N MET A 29 -4.05 30.58 -25.45
CA MET A 29 -3.79 29.37 -24.68
C MET A 29 -2.55 28.63 -25.21
N SER A 30 -1.61 28.32 -24.32
CA SER A 30 -0.86 27.05 -24.37
C SER A 30 -0.01 26.87 -23.12
N ILE A 31 -0.30 25.77 -22.42
CA ILE A 31 0.67 24.88 -21.76
C ILE A 31 1.64 25.54 -20.77
N ASN A 32 1.27 25.52 -19.49
CA ASN A 32 2.22 25.08 -18.48
C ASN A 32 1.53 24.30 -17.35
N ASN A 33 0.98 23.13 -17.70
CA ASN A 33 0.44 22.13 -16.77
C ASN A 33 1.53 21.38 -15.97
N LYS A 34 2.75 21.92 -15.81
CA LYS A 34 3.85 21.17 -15.18
C LYS A 34 4.07 21.45 -13.69
N GLN A 35 3.25 22.30 -13.07
CA GLN A 35 3.30 22.58 -11.62
C GLN A 35 2.03 22.19 -10.87
N LYS A 36 1.01 21.65 -11.54
CA LYS A 36 -0.21 21.11 -10.89
C LYS A 36 -0.26 19.59 -10.80
N GLU A 37 0.72 18.90 -11.40
CA GLU A 37 0.83 17.42 -11.37
C GLU A 37 1.82 16.90 -10.31
N LYS A 38 2.59 17.77 -9.63
CA LYS A 38 3.52 17.33 -8.57
C LYS A 38 2.95 17.38 -7.15
N ASP A 39 1.79 18.01 -6.94
CA ASP A 39 1.15 18.15 -5.63
C ASP A 39 -0.14 17.31 -5.46
N ILE A 40 -0.46 16.42 -6.41
CA ILE A 40 -1.54 15.42 -6.24
C ILE A 40 -0.98 14.06 -5.82
N VAL A 41 0.33 13.86 -5.93
CA VAL A 41 1.02 12.72 -5.34
C VAL A 41 1.59 13.19 -4.00
N LEU A 42 1.21 12.50 -2.93
CA LEU A 42 1.68 12.67 -1.56
C LEU A 42 0.93 13.71 -0.71
N SER A 43 0.24 13.19 0.32
CA SER A 43 -0.29 13.91 1.48
C SER A 43 -1.76 14.38 1.44
N LYS A 44 -2.68 13.42 1.59
CA LYS A 44 -3.73 13.53 2.63
C LYS A 44 -4.29 12.16 3.03
N GLY A 45 -3.89 11.67 4.21
CA GLY A 45 -4.53 10.56 4.92
C GLY A 45 -4.05 9.16 4.51
N LYS A 46 -3.53 8.42 5.48
CA LYS A 46 -3.14 7.01 5.36
C LYS A 46 -4.38 6.13 5.16
N THR A 47 -4.91 6.09 3.95
CA THR A 47 -5.80 5.02 3.51
C THR A 47 -5.06 4.26 2.42
N ASN A 48 -4.40 3.15 2.78
CA ASN A 48 -3.76 2.21 1.87
C ASN A 48 -4.84 1.44 1.09
N SER A 49 -5.59 2.18 0.28
CA SER A 49 -6.78 1.71 -0.42
C SER A 49 -6.70 2.15 -1.89
N LEU A 50 -7.03 1.23 -2.78
CA LEU A 50 -7.08 1.42 -4.22
C LEU A 50 -8.55 1.41 -4.65
N ASP A 51 -9.00 2.48 -5.28
CA ASP A 51 -10.29 2.53 -5.93
C ASP A 51 -10.18 1.93 -7.33
N LEU A 52 -10.97 0.90 -7.62
CA LEU A 52 -10.99 0.19 -8.88
C LEU A 52 -12.41 0.14 -9.43
N ASP A 53 -12.59 0.47 -10.70
CA ASP A 53 -13.84 0.21 -11.41
C ASP A 53 -13.80 -1.20 -12.00
N VAL A 54 -14.79 -2.03 -11.64
CA VAL A 54 -15.00 -3.36 -12.23
C VAL A 54 -16.19 -3.29 -13.18
N TYR A 55 -16.02 -3.78 -14.40
CA TYR A 55 -17.01 -3.66 -15.47
C TYR A 55 -17.80 -4.96 -15.62
N PHE A 56 -19.13 -4.86 -15.58
CA PHE A 56 -20.05 -5.99 -15.63
C PHE A 56 -21.06 -5.84 -16.77
N ASN A 57 -21.55 -6.98 -17.26
CA ASN A 57 -22.65 -7.01 -18.24
C ASN A 57 -23.94 -6.51 -17.59
N SER A 58 -24.55 -5.48 -18.18
CA SER A 58 -25.83 -4.91 -17.77
C SER A 58 -26.90 -4.99 -18.87
N SER A 59 -26.70 -5.83 -19.88
CA SER A 59 -27.61 -5.98 -21.02
C SER A 59 -29.00 -6.42 -20.57
N SER A 60 -30.03 -5.71 -21.02
CA SER A 60 -31.44 -6.01 -20.71
C SER A 60 -32.08 -7.06 -21.63
N ASN A 61 -31.46 -7.36 -22.77
CA ASN A 61 -31.92 -8.33 -23.75
C ASN A 61 -30.73 -9.03 -24.44
N SER A 62 -30.97 -10.18 -25.07
CA SER A 62 -29.93 -11.02 -25.69
C SER A 62 -29.30 -10.44 -26.96
N ASN A 63 -29.84 -9.35 -27.51
CA ASN A 63 -29.46 -8.81 -28.81
C ASN A 63 -28.60 -7.54 -28.69
N THR A 64 -28.37 -7.06 -27.47
CA THR A 64 -27.57 -5.86 -27.18
C THR A 64 -26.54 -6.19 -26.12
N VAL A 65 -25.38 -5.53 -26.19
CA VAL A 65 -24.34 -5.63 -25.16
C VAL A 65 -24.21 -4.27 -24.49
N GLU A 66 -24.57 -4.22 -23.22
CA GLU A 66 -24.39 -3.06 -22.34
C GLU A 66 -23.42 -3.44 -21.22
N ILE A 67 -22.50 -2.54 -20.89
CA ILE A 67 -21.52 -2.71 -19.83
C ILE A 67 -21.63 -1.54 -18.87
N THR A 68 -21.76 -1.84 -17.58
CA THR A 68 -21.78 -0.85 -16.51
C THR A 68 -20.64 -1.11 -15.53
N LYS A 69 -20.09 -0.04 -14.96
CA LYS A 69 -19.03 -0.15 -13.95
C LYS A 69 -19.59 -0.14 -12.53
N GLU A 70 -18.95 -0.89 -11.65
CA GLU A 70 -19.11 -0.81 -10.20
C GLU A 70 -17.75 -0.48 -9.56
N SER A 71 -17.70 0.58 -8.76
CA SER A 71 -16.49 0.95 -8.03
C SER A 71 -16.28 0.06 -6.79
N ARG A 72 -15.06 -0.44 -6.61
CA ARG A 72 -14.61 -1.29 -5.50
C ARG A 72 -13.43 -0.62 -4.81
N VAL A 73 -13.44 -0.64 -3.48
CA VAL A 73 -12.31 -0.17 -2.67
C VAL A 73 -11.52 -1.39 -2.20
N ILE A 74 -10.27 -1.52 -2.64
CA ILE A 74 -9.39 -2.63 -2.29
C ILE A 74 -8.35 -2.15 -1.29
N LYS A 75 -8.20 -2.84 -0.16
CA LYS A 75 -7.12 -2.53 0.78
C LYS A 75 -5.80 -3.08 0.23
N GLN A 76 -4.90 -2.17 -0.14
CA GLN A 76 -3.61 -2.51 -0.78
C GLN A 76 -2.74 -3.38 0.13
N ASP A 77 -2.74 -3.13 1.44
CA ASP A 77 -1.96 -3.93 2.38
C ASP A 77 -2.47 -5.37 2.47
N GLU A 78 -3.78 -5.59 2.43
CA GLU A 78 -4.35 -6.94 2.46
C GLU A 78 -4.04 -7.69 1.15
N LEU A 79 -4.13 -7.00 0.00
CA LEU A 79 -3.74 -7.57 -1.31
C LEU A 79 -2.26 -7.95 -1.35
N LEU A 80 -1.38 -7.10 -0.81
CA LEU A 80 0.06 -7.35 -0.76
C LEU A 80 0.38 -8.50 0.23
N ALA A 81 -0.29 -8.52 1.38
CA ALA A 81 -0.15 -9.60 2.36
C ALA A 81 -0.58 -10.96 1.75
N GLU A 82 -1.70 -11.01 1.02
CA GLU A 82 -2.15 -12.21 0.31
C GLU A 82 -1.10 -12.66 -0.72
N THR A 83 -0.57 -11.71 -1.49
CA THR A 83 0.46 -11.97 -2.51
C THR A 83 1.72 -12.59 -1.90
N ILE A 84 2.18 -12.05 -0.77
CA ILE A 84 3.34 -12.57 -0.04
C ILE A 84 3.14 -14.04 0.35
N VAL A 85 1.98 -14.37 0.93
CA VAL A 85 1.68 -15.74 1.35
C VAL A 85 1.53 -16.68 0.15
N ASN A 86 0.93 -16.23 -0.94
CA ASN A 86 0.84 -17.01 -2.17
C ASN A 86 2.22 -17.33 -2.78
N GLU A 87 3.18 -16.40 -2.73
CA GLU A 87 4.56 -16.71 -3.16
C GLU A 87 5.25 -17.70 -2.20
N LEU A 88 4.97 -17.68 -0.89
CA LEU A 88 5.44 -18.71 0.04
C LEU A 88 4.87 -20.10 -0.29
N ILE A 89 3.58 -20.18 -0.63
CA ILE A 89 2.90 -21.43 -1.03
C ILE A 89 3.47 -21.97 -2.35
N LYS A 90 3.72 -21.09 -3.32
CA LYS A 90 4.37 -21.42 -4.59
C LYS A 90 5.79 -21.96 -4.37
N GLY A 91 6.44 -21.56 -3.29
CA GLY A 91 7.76 -22.01 -2.89
C GLY A 91 8.89 -21.35 -3.69
N PRO A 92 10.14 -21.68 -3.36
CA PRO A 92 11.30 -21.09 -4.01
C PRO A 92 11.43 -21.49 -5.49
N SER A 93 12.27 -20.76 -6.23
CA SER A 93 12.55 -21.08 -7.64
C SER A 93 13.16 -22.47 -7.79
N VAL A 94 12.96 -23.10 -8.96
CA VAL A 94 13.38 -24.50 -9.23
C VAL A 94 14.89 -24.70 -9.05
N ASN A 95 15.69 -23.68 -9.35
CA ASN A 95 17.16 -23.73 -9.22
C ASN A 95 17.66 -23.27 -7.84
N SER A 96 16.76 -22.96 -6.91
CA SER A 96 17.11 -22.55 -5.56
C SER A 96 17.53 -23.74 -4.70
N LYS A 97 18.47 -23.50 -3.78
CA LYS A 97 18.82 -24.46 -2.72
C LYS A 97 17.88 -24.41 -1.50
N LEU A 98 16.90 -23.51 -1.52
CA LEU A 98 15.93 -23.34 -0.43
C LEU A 98 14.85 -24.43 -0.49
N ALA A 99 14.31 -24.79 0.67
CA ALA A 99 13.20 -25.73 0.79
C ALA A 99 11.84 -25.00 0.87
N PRO A 100 10.75 -25.58 0.33
CA PRO A 100 9.41 -25.07 0.55
C PRO A 100 9.00 -25.23 2.03
N VAL A 101 8.18 -24.31 2.52
CA VAL A 101 7.67 -24.33 3.91
C VAL A 101 6.19 -24.66 4.02
N LEU A 102 5.47 -24.61 2.89
CA LEU A 102 4.05 -24.94 2.78
C LEU A 102 3.82 -25.93 1.64
N PRO A 103 2.81 -26.81 1.74
CA PRO A 103 2.37 -27.63 0.62
C PRO A 103 1.89 -26.77 -0.55
N ARG A 104 2.32 -27.11 -1.78
CA ARG A 104 1.99 -26.35 -3.02
C ARG A 104 0.48 -26.28 -3.33
N ASN A 105 -0.30 -27.19 -2.79
CA ASN A 105 -1.76 -27.24 -2.94
C ASN A 105 -2.52 -26.47 -1.83
N SER A 106 -1.82 -25.86 -0.88
CA SER A 106 -2.40 -24.93 0.09
C SER A 106 -3.00 -23.71 -0.61
N LYS A 107 -3.98 -23.08 0.02
CA LYS A 107 -4.59 -21.84 -0.48
C LYS A 107 -4.75 -20.85 0.66
N VAL A 108 -4.62 -19.56 0.36
CA VAL A 108 -5.16 -18.52 1.23
C VAL A 108 -6.68 -18.51 1.05
N ILE A 109 -7.43 -18.80 2.12
CA ILE A 109 -8.89 -18.65 2.12
C ILE A 109 -9.23 -17.17 2.31
N SER A 110 -8.56 -16.52 3.24
CA SER A 110 -8.70 -15.09 3.48
C SER A 110 -7.49 -14.54 4.21
N ILE A 111 -7.26 -13.23 4.01
CA ILE A 111 -6.38 -12.45 4.85
C ILE A 111 -7.03 -11.10 5.14
N SER A 112 -6.95 -10.64 6.37
CA SER A 112 -7.40 -9.30 6.76
C SER A 112 -6.45 -8.69 7.77
N ILE A 113 -6.35 -7.37 7.78
CA ILE A 113 -5.46 -6.66 8.70
C ILE A 113 -6.31 -5.77 9.60
N LYS A 114 -6.23 -6.02 10.91
CA LYS A 114 -6.93 -5.24 11.93
C LYS A 114 -6.05 -5.12 13.17
N ASP A 115 -5.96 -3.92 13.75
CA ASP A 115 -5.20 -3.64 14.97
C ASP A 115 -3.72 -4.07 14.89
N ASN A 116 -3.12 -3.90 13.70
CA ASN A 116 -1.77 -4.36 13.35
C ASN A 116 -1.56 -5.88 13.41
N ILE A 117 -2.65 -6.66 13.38
CA ILE A 117 -2.63 -8.11 13.33
C ILE A 117 -3.13 -8.55 11.94
N ALA A 118 -2.35 -9.37 11.26
CA ALA A 118 -2.80 -10.08 10.07
C ALA A 118 -3.51 -11.37 10.49
N TYR A 119 -4.80 -11.49 10.16
CA TYR A 119 -5.58 -12.71 10.35
C TYR A 119 -5.52 -13.51 9.06
N LEU A 120 -4.64 -14.50 9.03
CA LEU A 120 -4.39 -15.36 7.89
C LEU A 120 -5.13 -16.68 8.07
N ASN A 121 -6.06 -16.96 7.16
CA ASN A 121 -6.76 -18.24 7.11
C ASN A 121 -6.28 -19.05 5.90
N LEU A 122 -5.70 -20.22 6.15
CA LEU A 122 -5.23 -21.14 5.13
C LEU A 122 -6.21 -22.30 4.94
N SER A 123 -6.17 -22.93 3.78
CA SER A 123 -6.93 -24.14 3.51
C SER A 123 -6.40 -25.34 4.29
N LYS A 124 -7.24 -26.37 4.45
CA LYS A 124 -6.90 -27.62 5.16
C LYS A 124 -5.64 -28.31 4.64
N GLU A 125 -5.27 -28.10 3.38
CA GLU A 125 -4.06 -28.67 2.78
C GLU A 125 -2.77 -28.15 3.42
N ALA A 126 -2.82 -26.99 4.09
CA ALA A 126 -1.70 -26.48 4.88
C ALA A 126 -1.51 -27.22 6.21
N ASP A 127 -2.53 -27.94 6.70
CA ASP A 127 -2.44 -28.75 7.91
C ASP A 127 -1.78 -30.09 7.60
N ILE A 128 -0.47 -30.13 7.83
CA ILE A 128 0.36 -31.31 7.68
C ILE A 128 1.09 -31.60 8.99
N LYS A 129 1.43 -32.87 9.22
CA LYS A 129 2.32 -33.23 10.31
C LYS A 129 3.71 -32.66 10.05
N MET A 130 4.22 -31.88 10.99
CA MET A 130 5.55 -31.29 10.92
C MET A 130 6.37 -31.71 12.14
N THR A 131 7.68 -31.75 11.97
CA THR A 131 8.60 -31.73 13.13
C THR A 131 8.57 -30.35 13.76
N TYR A 132 9.02 -30.22 15.01
CA TYR A 132 9.20 -28.93 15.66
C TYR A 132 9.94 -27.91 14.77
N ALA A 133 11.08 -28.32 14.20
CA ALA A 133 11.88 -27.45 13.33
C ALA A 133 11.16 -27.09 12.01
N GLY A 134 10.35 -28.00 11.47
CA GLY A 134 9.55 -27.74 10.27
C GLY A 134 8.43 -26.72 10.52
N GLU A 135 7.73 -26.87 11.65
CA GLU A 135 6.70 -25.92 12.07
C GLU A 135 7.30 -24.55 12.39
N GLU A 136 8.45 -24.51 13.08
CA GLU A 136 9.18 -23.29 13.36
C GLU A 136 9.59 -22.56 12.08
N ALA A 137 10.14 -23.30 11.10
CA ALA A 137 10.52 -22.74 9.80
C ALA A 137 9.31 -22.16 9.08
N CYS A 138 8.16 -22.86 9.09
CA CYS A 138 6.93 -22.40 8.48
C CYS A 138 6.40 -21.11 9.12
N LEU A 139 6.30 -21.10 10.45
CA LEU A 139 5.83 -19.94 11.20
C LEU A 139 6.76 -18.72 11.01
N LYS A 140 8.08 -18.90 11.09
CA LYS A 140 9.05 -17.84 10.83
C LYS A 140 8.92 -17.31 9.40
N SER A 141 8.82 -18.18 8.40
CA SER A 141 8.67 -17.76 7.01
C SER A 141 7.42 -16.91 6.80
N ILE A 142 6.28 -17.27 7.38
CA ILE A 142 5.05 -16.49 7.26
C ILE A 142 5.18 -15.16 8.01
N ILE A 143 5.54 -15.20 9.30
CA ILE A 143 5.57 -14.01 10.15
C ILE A 143 6.60 -13.00 9.66
N PHE A 144 7.81 -13.46 9.35
CA PHE A 144 8.88 -12.55 8.91
C PHE A 144 8.56 -11.95 7.55
N SER A 145 7.83 -12.67 6.68
CA SER A 145 7.41 -12.13 5.40
C SER A 145 6.29 -11.10 5.54
N LEU A 146 5.29 -11.38 6.37
CA LEU A 146 4.16 -10.47 6.59
C LEU A 146 4.55 -9.21 7.39
N GLU A 147 5.43 -9.31 8.39
CA GLU A 147 5.90 -8.16 9.17
C GLU A 147 6.77 -7.17 8.38
N GLN A 148 7.16 -7.48 7.14
CA GLN A 148 7.74 -6.49 6.23
C GLN A 148 6.76 -5.37 5.90
N LEU A 149 5.45 -5.64 5.99
CA LEU A 149 4.41 -4.63 5.84
C LEU A 149 4.33 -3.80 7.15
N PRO A 150 4.53 -2.46 7.11
CA PRO A 150 4.58 -1.65 8.32
C PRO A 150 3.32 -1.70 9.18
N THR A 151 2.18 -2.02 8.56
CA THR A 151 0.86 -2.18 9.20
C THR A 151 0.64 -3.54 9.85
N ILE A 152 1.58 -4.48 9.73
CA ILE A 152 1.55 -5.78 10.39
C ILE A 152 2.65 -5.84 11.47
N LYS A 153 2.27 -6.29 12.66
CA LYS A 153 3.16 -6.51 13.81
C LYS A 153 3.03 -7.89 14.43
N LYS A 154 1.92 -8.59 14.14
CA LYS A 154 1.65 -9.95 14.56
C LYS A 154 0.80 -10.64 13.50
N VAL A 155 0.83 -11.96 13.50
CA VAL A 155 0.02 -12.81 12.63
C VAL A 155 -0.77 -13.79 13.50
N LYS A 156 -2.06 -13.90 13.21
CA LYS A 156 -2.95 -14.93 13.75
C LYS A 156 -3.28 -15.88 12.61
N ILE A 157 -2.93 -17.15 12.78
CA ILE A 157 -3.11 -18.17 11.75
C ILE A 157 -4.29 -19.06 12.14
N SER A 158 -5.16 -19.34 11.18
CA SER A 158 -6.24 -20.32 11.27
C SER A 158 -6.20 -21.27 10.08
N ILE A 159 -6.69 -22.49 10.26
CA ILE A 159 -6.83 -23.45 9.17
C ILE A 159 -8.32 -23.76 8.98
N ASP A 160 -8.82 -23.67 7.75
CA ASP A 160 -10.19 -24.03 7.38
C ASP A 160 -11.25 -23.32 8.24
N ASN A 161 -11.04 -22.01 8.48
CA ASN A 161 -11.86 -21.16 9.36
C ASN A 161 -11.95 -21.62 10.83
N LYS A 162 -11.13 -22.59 11.24
CA LYS A 162 -11.04 -23.04 12.62
C LYS A 162 -9.87 -22.34 13.27
N ASP A 163 -10.11 -21.78 14.45
CA ASP A 163 -9.06 -21.29 15.33
C ASP A 163 -8.17 -22.48 15.69
N SER A 164 -7.12 -22.68 14.91
CA SER A 164 -6.18 -23.78 15.11
C SER A 164 -5.32 -23.36 16.29
N SER A 165 -5.67 -23.80 17.50
CA SER A 165 -4.75 -23.77 18.63
C SER A 165 -3.50 -24.64 18.38
N ILE A 166 -3.53 -25.43 17.31
CA ILE A 166 -2.58 -26.48 16.96
C ILE A 166 -2.46 -26.49 15.44
N TRP A 167 -1.36 -25.97 14.90
CA TRP A 167 -0.86 -26.35 13.58
C TRP A 167 0.35 -27.22 13.86
N GLY A 168 0.48 -28.45 13.36
CA GLY A 168 1.64 -29.31 13.65
C GLY A 168 1.86 -29.76 15.12
N ASN A 169 1.16 -29.15 16.10
CA ASN A 169 1.17 -29.44 17.54
C ASN A 169 2.47 -29.13 18.30
N ASN A 170 3.32 -28.24 17.78
CA ASN A 170 4.54 -27.85 18.45
C ASN A 170 4.51 -26.41 19.01
N PHE A 171 3.66 -25.51 18.50
CA PHE A 171 3.56 -24.13 18.95
C PHE A 171 2.13 -23.74 19.40
N ASP A 172 2.03 -22.88 20.41
CA ASP A 172 0.75 -22.30 20.84
C ASP A 172 0.33 -21.18 19.88
N LEU A 173 -0.67 -21.48 19.03
CA LEU A 173 -1.24 -20.54 18.07
C LEU A 173 -2.56 -19.92 18.56
N SER A 174 -2.90 -20.08 19.85
CA SER A 174 -4.11 -19.48 20.44
C SER A 174 -4.09 -17.96 20.36
N LYS A 175 -2.89 -17.36 20.38
CA LYS A 175 -2.69 -15.90 20.32
C LYS A 175 -1.95 -15.49 19.05
N PRO A 176 -2.12 -14.23 18.58
CA PRO A 176 -1.31 -13.69 17.51
C PRO A 176 0.18 -13.68 17.90
N LEU A 177 1.02 -14.14 16.99
CA LEU A 177 2.47 -14.24 17.16
C LEU A 177 3.18 -13.20 16.30
N GLY A 178 4.17 -12.52 16.88
CA GLY A 178 5.13 -11.72 16.14
C GLY A 178 6.52 -12.33 16.14
N LYS A 179 7.46 -11.70 15.43
CA LYS A 179 8.86 -12.16 15.33
C LYS A 179 9.51 -12.44 16.69
N ASN A 180 9.32 -11.53 17.64
CA ASN A 180 9.86 -11.67 19.00
C ASN A 180 9.26 -12.84 19.79
N ASP A 181 8.04 -13.25 19.48
CA ASP A 181 7.35 -14.35 20.17
C ASP A 181 7.96 -15.69 19.73
N ILE A 182 8.30 -15.84 18.44
CA ILE A 182 8.88 -17.07 17.87
C ILE A 182 10.38 -17.21 18.15
N GLU A 183 11.15 -16.12 18.17
CA GLU A 183 12.58 -16.20 18.50
C GLU A 183 12.85 -16.58 19.97
N LYS A 184 11.84 -16.47 20.84
CA LYS A 184 11.92 -16.89 22.24
C LYS A 184 11.63 -18.37 22.44
N SER A 185 10.78 -18.99 21.62
CA SER A 185 10.41 -20.40 21.77
C SER A 185 11.50 -21.37 21.31
N GLY A 186 12.33 -21.01 20.33
CA GLY A 186 13.46 -21.83 19.84
C GLY A 186 14.70 -21.87 20.75
N ARG A 187 14.62 -21.42 22.01
CA ARG A 187 15.74 -21.38 22.97
C ARG A 187 15.62 -22.43 24.09
N HIS A 188 15.20 -23.64 23.73
CA HIS A 188 15.09 -24.78 24.64
C HIS A 188 16.00 -25.93 24.19
#